data_AF-A0A0F2PL71-F1
#
_entry.id   AF-A0A0F2PL71-F1
#
_cell.length_a   1.000
_cell.length_b   1.000
_cell.length_c   1.000
_cell.angle_alpha   90.00
_cell.angle_beta   90.00
_cell.angle_gamma   90.00
#
_symmetry.space_group_name_H-M   'P 1'
#
loop_
_entity.id
_entity.type
_entity.pdbx_description
1 polymer ?
#
loop_
_entity_poly.entity_id
_entity_poly.type
_entity_poly.pdbx_seq_one_letter_code
_entity_poly.pdbx_strand_id
1 'polypeptide(L)'
;MVGFGFTLVELMVVVIIGILVAIAVPLYNGTQATARTNADAANVRTINGAVAQFAAENDVDFTNVVTADIAAGGRLIGTFLQEVPEDPWNASRAYTLTDGVAQPLGVPPAPED
;
A
#
# COMPACT_ATOMS: atom_id res chain seq x y z
N MET A 1 45.05 -1.72 26.36
CA MET A 1 45.15 -1.63 24.89
C MET A 1 45.44 -3.02 24.35
N VAL A 2 44.41 -3.71 23.84
CA VAL A 2 44.54 -4.89 22.97
C VAL A 2 43.42 -4.75 21.95
N GLY A 3 43.79 -4.45 20.70
CA GLY A 3 42.84 -4.43 19.59
C GLY A 3 42.57 -5.87 19.16
N PHE A 4 41.33 -6.30 19.21
CA PHE A 4 40.93 -7.60 18.64
C PHE A 4 41.14 -7.51 17.12
N GLY A 5 42.17 -8.20 16.63
CA GLY A 5 42.50 -8.27 15.21
C GLY A 5 41.50 -9.16 14.46
N PHE A 6 40.94 -8.64 13.38
CA PHE A 6 40.08 -9.36 12.45
C PHE A 6 40.84 -10.52 11.81
N THR A 7 40.23 -11.70 11.75
CA THR A 7 40.79 -12.87 11.06
C THR A 7 40.58 -12.76 9.54
N LEU A 8 41.42 -13.42 8.74
CA LEU A 8 41.22 -13.50 7.29
C LEU A 8 39.88 -14.14 6.94
N VAL A 9 39.43 -15.12 7.73
CA VAL A 9 38.15 -15.80 7.55
C VAL A 9 36.96 -14.85 7.77
N GLU A 10 37.01 -13.97 8.79
CA GLU A 10 35.97 -12.96 8.98
C GLU A 10 35.89 -12.00 7.79
N LEU A 11 37.02 -11.55 7.24
CA LEU A 11 37.01 -10.71 6.05
C LEU A 11 36.43 -11.43 4.82
N MET A 12 36.73 -12.71 4.63
CA MET A 12 36.17 -13.48 3.50
C MET A 12 34.64 -13.56 3.58
N VAL A 13 34.09 -13.86 4.76
CA VAL A 13 32.64 -13.94 4.96
C VAL A 13 31.98 -12.57 4.76
N VAL A 14 32.57 -11.50 5.31
CA VAL A 14 32.04 -10.13 5.15
C VAL A 14 32.02 -9.70 3.69
N VAL A 15 33.05 -10.01 2.89
CA VAL A 15 33.09 -9.66 1.46
C VAL A 15 32.00 -10.40 0.69
N ILE A 16 31.82 -11.69 0.96
CA ILE A 16 30.78 -12.50 0.29
C ILE A 16 29.39 -11.95 0.64
N ILE A 17 29.11 -11.73 1.93
CA ILE A 17 27.82 -11.15 2.36
C ILE A 17 27.65 -9.74 1.78
N GLY A 18 28.71 -8.94 1.70
CA GLY A 18 28.67 -7.60 1.11
C GLY A 18 28.21 -7.61 -0.35
N ILE A 19 28.73 -8.53 -1.17
CA ILE A 19 28.32 -8.69 -2.57
C ILE A 19 26.85 -9.15 -2.66
N LEU A 20 26.45 -10.11 -1.82
CA LEU A 20 25.07 -10.59 -1.79
C LEU A 20 24.10 -9.48 -1.41
N VAL A 21 24.41 -8.70 -0.37
CA VAL A 21 23.58 -7.57 0.10
C VAL A 21 23.48 -6.48 -0.97
N ALA A 22 24.57 -6.19 -1.70
CA ALA A 22 24.58 -5.17 -2.75
C ALA A 22 23.58 -5.48 -3.89
N ILE A 23 23.31 -6.75 -4.18
CA ILE A 23 22.31 -7.18 -5.17
C ILE A 23 20.93 -7.35 -4.52
N ALA A 24 20.88 -7.94 -3.31
CA ALA A 24 19.64 -8.31 -2.65
C ALA A 24 18.79 -7.09 -2.27
N VAL A 25 19.41 -6.02 -1.75
CA VAL A 25 18.69 -4.81 -1.31
C VAL A 25 17.93 -4.12 -2.46
N PRO A 26 18.56 -3.77 -3.60
CA PRO A 26 17.83 -3.10 -4.69
C PRO A 26 16.75 -4.01 -5.29
N LEU A 27 17.01 -5.32 -5.42
CA LEU A 27 16.02 -6.29 -5.89
C LEU A 27 14.80 -6.33 -4.95
N TYR A 28 15.04 -6.49 -3.65
CA TYR A 28 14.00 -6.56 -2.64
C TYR A 28 13.16 -5.27 -2.58
N ASN A 29 13.81 -4.11 -2.65
CA ASN A 29 13.12 -2.82 -2.69
C ASN A 29 12.22 -2.68 -3.92
N GLY A 30 12.69 -3.12 -5.09
CA GLY A 30 11.89 -3.15 -6.31
C GLY A 30 10.67 -4.06 -6.19
N THR A 31 10.86 -5.29 -5.69
CA THR A 31 9.76 -6.24 -5.47
C THR A 31 8.72 -5.70 -4.48
N GLN A 32 9.16 -5.09 -3.37
CA GLN A 32 8.24 -4.47 -2.41
C GLN A 32 7.47 -3.31 -3.03
N ALA A 33 8.13 -2.44 -3.81
CA ALA A 33 7.46 -1.32 -4.47
C ALA A 33 6.37 -1.81 -5.43
N THR A 34 6.66 -2.83 -6.25
CA THR A 34 5.66 -3.45 -7.15
C THR A 34 4.51 -4.09 -6.36
N ALA A 35 4.81 -4.78 -5.25
CA ALA A 35 3.78 -5.39 -4.41
C ALA A 35 2.83 -4.34 -3.82
N ARG A 36 3.37 -3.21 -3.35
CA ARG A 36 2.57 -2.09 -2.85
C ARG A 36 1.70 -1.47 -3.95
N THR A 37 2.24 -1.28 -5.16
CA THR A 37 1.45 -0.81 -6.32
C THR A 37 0.27 -1.72 -6.64
N ASN A 38 0.51 -3.03 -6.61
CA ASN A 38 -0.54 -4.00 -6.88
C ASN A 38 -1.59 -4.04 -5.75
N ALA A 39 -1.16 -3.87 -4.50
CA ALA A 39 -2.07 -3.79 -3.35
C ALA A 39 -2.97 -2.54 -3.43
N ASP A 40 -2.43 -1.38 -3.80
CA ASP A 40 -3.21 -0.15 -4.00
C ASP A 40 -4.26 -0.31 -5.10
N ALA A 41 -3.87 -0.89 -6.24
CA ALA A 41 -4.80 -1.19 -7.32
C ALA A 41 -5.88 -2.21 -6.88
N ALA A 42 -5.54 -3.17 -6.02
CA ALA A 42 -6.49 -4.13 -5.48
C ALA A 42 -7.47 -3.46 -4.50
N ASN A 43 -6.99 -2.57 -3.63
CA ASN A 43 -7.81 -1.79 -2.70
C ASN A 43 -8.85 -0.95 -3.46
N VAL A 44 -8.44 -0.26 -4.52
CA VAL A 44 -9.35 0.51 -5.40
C VAL A 44 -10.43 -0.39 -6.00
N ARG A 45 -10.08 -1.59 -6.47
CA ARG A 45 -11.06 -2.55 -7.00
C ARG A 45 -12.03 -3.03 -5.94
N THR A 46 -11.55 -3.30 -4.72
CA THR A 46 -12.40 -3.67 -3.58
C THR A 46 -13.41 -2.58 -3.25
N ILE A 47 -12.96 -1.32 -3.17
CA ILE A 47 -13.85 -0.19 -2.89
C ILE A 47 -14.87 -0.02 -4.03
N ASN A 48 -14.44 -0.04 -5.29
CA ASN A 48 -15.35 0.08 -6.43
C ASN A 48 -16.37 -1.07 -6.48
N GLY A 49 -16.00 -2.28 -6.07
CA GLY A 49 -16.93 -3.39 -5.91
C GLY A 49 -18.00 -3.13 -4.86
N ALA A 50 -17.61 -2.57 -3.71
CA ALA A 50 -18.56 -2.18 -2.66
C ALA A 50 -19.50 -1.05 -3.11
N VAL A 51 -18.97 -0.04 -3.82
CA VAL A 51 -19.79 1.01 -4.44
C VAL A 51 -20.77 0.40 -5.45
N ALA A 52 -20.30 -0.52 -6.29
CA ALA A 52 -21.13 -1.18 -7.30
C ALA A 52 -22.31 -1.93 -6.67
N GLN A 53 -22.02 -2.68 -5.61
CA GLN A 53 -23.02 -3.46 -4.88
C GLN A 53 -24.02 -2.54 -4.15
N PHE A 54 -23.53 -1.51 -3.45
CA PHE A 54 -24.39 -0.55 -2.75
C PHE A 54 -25.39 0.11 -3.71
N ALA A 55 -24.91 0.59 -4.86
CA ALA A 55 -25.77 1.29 -5.80
C ALA A 55 -26.81 0.36 -6.44
N ALA A 56 -26.42 -0.88 -6.75
CA ALA A 56 -27.34 -1.89 -7.29
C ALA A 56 -28.44 -2.29 -6.30
N GLU A 57 -28.11 -2.45 -5.01
CA GLU A 57 -29.09 -2.83 -3.98
C GLU A 57 -30.04 -1.70 -3.60
N ASN A 58 -29.61 -0.44 -3.73
CA ASN A 58 -30.38 0.74 -3.31
C ASN A 58 -31.01 1.50 -4.48
N ASP A 59 -30.84 1.03 -5.72
CA ASP A 59 -31.32 1.70 -6.94
C ASP A 59 -30.87 3.18 -7.03
N VAL A 60 -29.59 3.42 -6.73
CA VAL A 60 -28.97 4.75 -6.81
C VAL A 60 -27.87 4.79 -7.85
N ASP A 61 -27.65 5.95 -8.45
CA ASP A 61 -26.51 6.20 -9.31
C ASP A 61 -25.19 6.15 -8.50
N PHE A 62 -24.13 5.55 -9.06
CA PHE A 62 -22.81 5.48 -8.41
C PHE A 62 -22.26 6.87 -8.06
N THR A 63 -22.60 7.90 -8.83
CA THR A 63 -22.19 9.29 -8.57
C THR A 63 -22.71 9.83 -7.23
N ASN A 64 -23.76 9.24 -6.66
CA ASN A 64 -24.27 9.57 -5.33
C ASN A 64 -23.49 8.89 -4.19
N VAL A 65 -22.47 8.09 -4.51
CA VAL A 65 -21.56 7.47 -3.54
C VAL A 65 -20.28 8.29 -3.49
N VAL A 66 -20.01 8.85 -2.32
CA VAL A 66 -18.96 9.85 -2.10
C VAL A 66 -17.99 9.37 -1.03
N THR A 67 -16.86 10.07 -0.88
CA THR A 67 -15.80 9.70 0.09
C THR A 67 -16.32 9.51 1.53
N ALA A 68 -17.35 10.25 1.94
CA ALA A 68 -17.94 10.09 3.27
C ALA A 68 -18.57 8.70 3.51
N ASP A 69 -18.94 7.97 2.45
CA ASP A 69 -19.60 6.68 2.57
C ASP A 69 -18.63 5.53 2.84
N ILE A 70 -17.36 5.71 2.47
CA ILE A 70 -16.27 4.80 2.78
C ILE A 70 -15.52 5.21 4.06
N ALA A 71 -15.82 6.37 4.65
CA ALA A 71 -15.26 6.76 5.94
C ALA A 71 -15.84 5.90 7.09
N ALA A 72 -15.20 5.92 8.26
CA ALA A 72 -15.70 5.19 9.43
C ALA A 72 -17.15 5.57 9.77
N GLY A 73 -18.04 4.57 9.81
CA GLY A 73 -19.48 4.76 10.01
C GLY A 73 -20.25 5.25 8.78
N GLY A 74 -19.60 5.35 7.62
CA GLY A 74 -20.23 5.66 6.34
C GLY A 74 -21.13 4.52 5.85
N ARG A 75 -21.97 4.83 4.85
CA ARG A 75 -23.02 3.91 4.35
C ARG A 75 -22.50 2.57 3.83
N LEU A 76 -21.25 2.51 3.35
CA LEU A 76 -20.66 1.27 2.83
C LEU A 76 -20.06 0.40 3.93
N ILE A 77 -19.65 0.98 5.05
CA ILE A 77 -18.90 0.28 6.09
C ILE A 77 -19.82 -0.63 6.92
N GLY A 78 -19.35 -1.87 7.15
CA GLY A 78 -20.06 -2.90 7.91
C GLY A 78 -21.02 -3.76 7.09
N THR A 79 -21.45 -3.30 5.91
CA THR A 79 -22.40 -4.03 5.04
C THR A 79 -21.78 -4.40 3.70
N PHE A 80 -21.17 -3.44 3.00
CA PHE A 80 -20.62 -3.62 1.65
C PHE A 80 -19.09 -3.67 1.66
N LEU A 81 -18.48 -3.06 2.69
CA LEU A 81 -17.06 -3.03 2.92
C LEU A 81 -16.82 -3.22 4.43
N GLN A 82 -15.97 -4.15 4.83
CA GLN A 82 -15.75 -4.43 6.27
C GLN A 82 -15.08 -3.24 6.97
N GLU A 83 -14.02 -2.71 6.36
CA GLU A 83 -13.30 -1.51 6.75
C GLU A 83 -12.66 -0.87 5.51
N VAL A 84 -12.31 0.41 5.57
CA VAL A 84 -11.55 1.01 4.47
C VAL A 84 -10.16 0.40 4.42
N PRO A 85 -9.70 -0.09 3.24
CA PRO A 85 -8.34 -0.60 3.11
C PRO A 85 -7.29 0.47 3.41
N GLU A 86 -6.21 0.07 4.08
CA GLU A 86 -5.07 0.94 4.34
C GLU A 86 -4.21 1.14 3.09
N ASP A 87 -3.61 2.33 2.96
CA ASP A 87 -2.59 2.61 1.94
C ASP A 87 -1.34 1.73 2.20
N PRO A 88 -0.89 0.92 1.21
CA PRO A 88 0.27 0.05 1.35
C PRO A 88 1.63 0.79 1.46
N TRP A 89 1.68 2.11 1.25
CA TRP A 89 2.88 2.93 1.45
C TRP A 89 2.82 3.82 2.69
N ASN A 90 1.66 4.37 3.04
CA ASN A 90 1.54 5.31 4.15
C ASN A 90 0.13 5.28 4.76
N ALA A 91 -0.01 4.65 5.93
CA ALA A 91 -1.27 4.51 6.66
C ALA A 91 -1.99 5.83 7.01
N SER A 92 -1.36 6.99 6.83
CA SER A 92 -2.01 8.30 7.04
C SER A 92 -2.81 8.79 5.83
N ARG A 93 -2.69 8.14 4.67
CA ARG A 93 -3.42 8.50 3.44
C ARG A 93 -4.69 7.65 3.34
N ALA A 94 -5.77 8.29 2.88
CA ALA A 94 -7.06 7.65 2.74
C ALA A 94 -7.55 7.74 1.29
N TYR A 95 -8.20 6.67 0.82
CA TYR A 95 -8.85 6.65 -0.49
C TYR A 95 -9.99 7.67 -0.55
N THR A 96 -10.16 8.27 -1.73
CA THR A 96 -11.26 9.19 -2.03
C THR A 96 -12.09 8.67 -3.19
N LEU A 97 -13.37 9.03 -3.21
CA LEU A 97 -14.26 8.78 -4.34
C LEU A 97 -14.47 10.07 -5.11
N THR A 98 -14.39 9.97 -6.44
CA THR A 98 -14.85 11.00 -7.38
C THR A 98 -15.89 10.35 -8.28
N ASP A 99 -17.11 10.86 -8.26
CA ASP A 99 -18.23 10.35 -9.07
C ASP A 99 -18.47 8.83 -8.87
N GLY A 100 -18.37 8.36 -7.62
CA GLY A 100 -18.52 6.94 -7.29
C GLY A 100 -17.29 6.06 -7.58
N VAL A 101 -16.19 6.64 -8.06
CA VAL A 101 -14.99 5.89 -8.43
C VAL A 101 -13.85 6.18 -7.47
N ALA A 102 -13.32 5.12 -6.85
CA ALA A 102 -12.16 5.18 -5.98
C ALA A 102 -10.90 5.57 -6.76
N GLN A 103 -10.20 6.58 -6.25
CA GLN A 103 -8.97 7.07 -6.85
C GLN A 103 -7.76 6.32 -6.27
N PRO A 104 -6.83 5.84 -7.10
CA PRO A 104 -5.59 5.25 -6.62
C PRO A 104 -4.77 6.29 -5.88
N LEU A 105 -4.11 5.87 -4.80
CA LEU A 105 -3.20 6.74 -4.05
C LEU A 105 -1.84 6.78 -4.73
N GLY A 106 -1.37 5.64 -5.27
CA GLY A 106 -0.04 5.53 -5.85
C GLY A 106 1.08 5.78 -4.84
N VAL A 107 2.32 5.81 -5.38
CA VAL A 107 3.52 6.00 -4.58
C VAL A 107 3.50 7.39 -3.92
N PRO A 108 3.72 7.50 -2.60
CA PRO A 108 3.75 8.78 -1.93
C PRO A 108 4.92 9.64 -2.45
N PRO A 109 4.75 10.97 -2.47
CA PRO A 109 5.87 11.87 -2.77
C PRO A 109 7.01 11.63 -1.78
N ALA A 110 8.24 11.87 -2.22
CA ALA A 110 9.38 11.88 -1.32
C ALA A 110 9.14 12.90 -0.19
N PRO A 111 9.63 12.67 1.04
CA PRO A 111 9.57 13.67 2.09
C PRO A 111 10.14 14.98 1.55
N GLU A 112 9.37 16.06 1.66
CA GLU A 112 9.85 17.40 1.32
C GLU A 112 10.88 17.79 2.40
N ASP A 113 12.11 18.13 1.99
CA ASP A 113 13.20 18.55 2.88
C ASP A 113 12.85 19.82 3.67
#